data_AF-A0A529VSY9-F1
#
_entry.id   AF-A0A529VSY9-F1
#
_cell.length_a   1.000
_cell.length_b   1.000
_cell.length_c   1.000
_cell.angle_alpha   90.00
_cell.angle_beta   90.00
_cell.angle_gamma   90.00
#
_symmetry.space_group_name_H-M   'P 1'
#
loop_
_entity.id
_entity.type
_entity.pdbx_description
1 polymer ?
#
loop_
_entity_poly.entity_id
_entity_poly.type
_entity_poly.pdbx_seq_one_letter_code
_entity_poly.pdbx_strand_id
1 'polypeptide(L)' 'MSPVLFELLLRSIWETVLMTGASGLISLVFGLPLGLALVATDRGGIAESLWINRILGAVINGFRSVPFIILLVALIPV' A
#
# COMPACT_ATOMS: atom_id res chain seq x y z
N MET A 1 -24.00 28.02 -6.27
CA MET A 1 -23.94 26.63 -5.73
C MET A 1 -24.62 26.64 -4.37
N SER A 2 -25.37 25.61 -4.00
CA SER A 2 -25.99 25.59 -2.66
C SER A 2 -24.90 25.64 -1.58
N PRO A 3 -25.07 26.39 -0.48
CA PRO A 3 -24.09 26.43 0.62
C PRO A 3 -23.72 25.04 1.13
N VAL A 4 -24.71 24.14 1.20
CA VAL A 4 -24.56 22.73 1.57
C VAL A 4 -23.59 21.99 0.64
N LEU A 5 -23.66 22.21 -0.68
CA LEU A 5 -22.78 21.54 -1.64
C LEU A 5 -21.32 21.98 -1.47
N PHE A 6 -21.10 23.27 -1.16
CA PHE A 6 -19.76 23.79 -0.93
C PHE A 6 -19.13 23.17 0.33
N GLU A 7 -19.89 23.06 1.42
CA GLU A 7 -19.44 22.40 2.65
C GLU A 7 -19.11 20.92 2.44
N LEU A 8 -19.95 20.20 1.70
CA LEU A 8 -19.71 18.79 1.38
C LEU A 8 -18.43 18.60 0.57
N LEU A 9 -18.20 19.44 -0.44
CA LEU A 9 -16.98 19.35 -1.26
C LEU A 9 -15.73 19.60 -0.42
N LEU A 10 -15.74 20.63 0.42
CA LEU A 10 -14.60 20.96 1.27
C LEU A 10 -14.30 19.82 2.24
N ARG A 11 -15.34 19.22 2.82
CA ARG A 11 -15.23 18.06 3.71
C ARG A 11 -14.67 16.83 2.98
N SER A 12 -15.19 16.49 1.81
CA SER A 12 -14.74 15.31 1.06
C SER A 12 -13.30 15.44 0.56
N ILE A 13 -12.85 16.65 0.22
CA ILE A 13 -11.44 16.91 -0.09
C ILE A 13 -10.58 16.60 1.14
N TRP A 14 -10.99 17.08 2.31
CA TRP A 14 -10.25 16.85 3.55
C TRP A 14 -10.20 15.36 3.93
N GLU A 15 -11.32 14.66 3.81
CA GLU A 15 -11.40 13.21 4.02
C GLU A 15 -10.46 12.46 3.05
N THR A 16 -10.43 12.85 1.77
CA THR A 16 -9.53 12.24 0.77
C THR A 16 -8.07 12.46 1.09
N VAL A 17 -7.70 13.69 1.50
CA VAL A 17 -6.33 14.04 1.89
C VAL A 17 -5.91 13.23 3.13
N LEU A 18 -6.78 13.13 4.13
CA LEU A 18 -6.52 12.35 5.33
C LEU A 18 -6.34 10.86 5.01
N MET A 19 -7.25 10.26 4.24
CA MET A 19 -7.18 8.85 3.85
C MET A 19 -5.92 8.56 3.05
N THR A 20 -5.63 9.37 2.04
CA THR A 20 -4.46 9.19 1.17
C THR A 20 -3.16 9.40 1.95
N GLY A 21 -3.10 10.44 2.78
CA GLY A 21 -1.93 10.76 3.59
C GLY A 21 -1.63 9.68 4.63
N ALA A 22 -2.64 9.23 5.38
CA ALA A 22 -2.48 8.17 6.37
C ALA A 22 -2.09 6.84 5.71
N SER A 23 -2.77 6.46 4.62
CA SER A 23 -2.46 5.23 3.87
C SER A 23 -1.07 5.26 3.26
N GLY A 24 -0.66 6.41 2.72
CA GLY A 24 0.68 6.64 2.17
C GLY A 24 1.76 6.52 3.25
N LEU A 25 1.52 7.09 4.44
CA LEU A 25 2.46 7.01 5.56
C LEU A 25 2.63 5.56 6.04
N ILE A 26 1.53 4.82 6.21
CA ILE A 26 1.57 3.39 6.58
C ILE A 26 2.31 2.59 5.49
N SER A 27 1.99 2.84 4.22
CA SER A 27 2.66 2.20 3.08
C SER A 27 4.16 2.50 3.04
N LEU A 28 4.58 3.70 3.41
CA LEU A 28 5.99 4.05 3.52
C LEU A 28 6.66 3.28 4.66
N VAL A 29 6.07 3.32 5.86
CA VAL A 29 6.63 2.69 7.07
C VAL A 29 6.83 1.19 6.90
N PHE A 30 5.90 0.48 6.25
CA PHE A 30 6.00 -0.96 6.03
C PHE A 30 6.62 -1.32 4.67
N GLY A 31 6.25 -0.59 3.61
CA GLY A 31 6.71 -0.87 2.26
C GLY A 31 8.19 -0.56 2.04
N LEU A 32 8.74 0.45 2.71
CA LEU A 32 10.16 0.79 2.60
C LEU A 32 11.06 -0.33 3.17
N PRO A 33 10.86 -0.82 4.42
CA PRO A 33 11.60 -1.98 4.92
C PRO A 33 11.48 -3.22 4.04
N LEU A 34 10.28 -3.55 3.54
CA LEU A 34 10.07 -4.71 2.67
C LEU A 34 10.79 -4.54 1.32
N GLY A 35 10.77 -3.34 0.74
CA GLY A 35 11.49 -3.02 -0.49
C GLY A 35 13.01 -3.09 -0.30
N LEU A 36 13.53 -2.55 0.81
CA LEU A 36 14.94 -2.66 1.17
C LEU A 36 15.35 -4.11 1.41
N ALA A 37 14.52 -4.91 2.09
CA ALA A 37 14.78 -6.32 2.32
C ALA A 37 14.84 -7.12 1.01
N LEU A 38 13.96 -6.82 0.05
CA LEU A 38 14.05 -7.41 -1.30
C LEU A 38 15.40 -7.09 -1.96
N VAL A 39 15.79 -5.82 -2.00
CA VAL A 39 17.07 -5.41 -2.62
C VAL A 39 18.27 -6.02 -1.89
N ALA A 40 18.25 -6.06 -0.56
CA ALA A 40 19.34 -6.60 0.25
C ALA A 40 19.51 -8.11 0.06
N THR A 41 18.42 -8.85 -0.15
CA THR A 41 18.41 -10.32 -0.30
C THR A 41 18.54 -10.81 -1.74
N ASP A 42 18.59 -9.89 -2.71
CA ASP A 42 18.77 -10.22 -4.12
C ASP A 42 20.19 -10.74 -4.41
N ARG A 43 20.40 -11.30 -5.60
CA ARG A 43 21.69 -11.84 -6.04
C ARG A 43 22.75 -10.75 -6.09
N GLY A 44 23.87 -10.96 -5.39
CA GLY A 44 24.90 -9.93 -5.24
C GLY A 44 24.53 -8.79 -4.28
N GLY A 45 23.42 -8.93 -3.54
CA GLY A 45 23.02 -8.00 -2.48
C GLY A 45 23.84 -8.18 -1.20
N ILE A 46 23.73 -7.21 -0.30
CA ILE A 46 24.48 -7.16 0.97
C ILE A 46 24.19 -8.33 1.92
N ALA A 47 23.02 -8.96 1.78
CA ALA A 47 22.54 -10.08 2.59
C ALA A 47 21.88 -11.13 1.68
N GLU A 48 22.59 -11.54 0.62
CA GLU A 48 22.08 -12.43 -0.42
C GLU A 48 21.37 -13.66 0.16
N SER A 49 20.09 -13.79 -0.16
CA SER A 49 19.27 -14.95 0.18
C SER A 49 18.15 -15.08 -0.85
N LEU A 50 18.46 -15.81 -1.93
CA LEU A 50 17.54 -16.01 -3.04
C LEU A 50 16.23 -16.68 -2.62
N TRP A 51 16.25 -17.48 -1.56
CA TRP A 51 15.04 -18.12 -1.05
C TRP A 51 14.11 -17.11 -0.36
N ILE A 52 14.67 -16.25 0.51
CA ILE A 52 13.91 -15.17 1.16
C ILE A 52 13.40 -14.18 0.12
N ASN A 53 14.27 -13.76 -0.81
CA ASN A 53 13.91 -12.83 -1.88
C ASN A 53 12.74 -13.36 -2.72
N ARG A 54 12.78 -14.64 -3.11
CA ARG A 54 11.69 -15.28 -3.89
C ARG A 54 10.37 -15.32 -3.14
N ILE A 55 10.37 -15.72 -1.87
CA ILE A 55 9.13 -15.79 -1.06
C ILE A 55 8.56 -14.39 -0.87
N LEU A 56 9.39 -13.45 -0.42
CA LEU A 56 9.00 -12.07 -0.21
C LEU A 56 8.47 -11.43 -1.50
N GLY A 57 9.16 -11.66 -2.61
CA GLY A 57 8.78 -11.21 -3.94
C GLY A 57 7.45 -11.81 -4.40
N ALA A 58 7.24 -13.11 -4.19
CA ALA A 58 5.97 -13.77 -4.51
C ALA A 58 4.80 -13.18 -3.72
N VAL A 59 4.97 -12.94 -2.42
CA VAL A 59 3.94 -12.31 -1.57
C VAL A 59 3.64 -10.89 -2.05
N ILE A 60 4.66 -10.05 -2.24
CA ILE A 60 4.50 -8.66 -2.67
C ILE A 60 3.86 -8.58 -4.05
N ASN A 61 4.31 -9.40 -5.01
CA ASN A 61 3.74 -9.44 -6.35
C ASN A 61 2.32 -10.00 -6.33
N GLY A 62 2.01 -10.95 -5.43
CA GLY A 62 0.66 -11.42 -5.17
C GLY A 62 -0.27 -10.28 -4.80
N PHE A 63 0.04 -9.54 -3.74
CA PHE A 63 -0.74 -8.36 -3.33
C PHE A 63 -0.85 -7.29 -4.43
N ARG A 64 0.22 -7.02 -5.18
CA ARG A 64 0.22 -6.05 -6.28
C ARG A 64 -0.63 -6.47 -7.48
N SER A 65 -0.78 -7.79 -7.69
CA SER A 65 -1.55 -8.32 -8.81
C SER A 65 -3.06 -8.33 -8.56
N VAL A 66 -3.49 -8.28 -7.29
CA VAL A 66 -4.91 -8.26 -6.93
C VAL A 66 -5.51 -6.89 -7.25
N PRO A 67 -6.56 -6.82 -8.09
CA PRO A 67 -7.28 -5.57 -8.33
C PRO A 67 -7.83 -4.98 -7.04
N PHE A 68 -7.71 -3.66 -6.88
CA PHE A 68 -8.12 -2.96 -5.65
C PHE A 68 -9.56 -3.28 -5.21
N ILE A 69 -10.52 -3.34 -6.15
CA ILE A 69 -11.92 -3.66 -5.86
C ILE A 69 -12.06 -5.06 -5.23
N ILE A 70 -11.29 -6.04 -5.71
CA ILE A 70 -11.33 -7.41 -5.16
C ILE A 70 -10.75 -7.43 -3.75
N LEU A 71 -9.62 -6.75 -3.54
CA LEU A 71 -9.00 -6.64 -2.22
C LEU A 71 -9.92 -5.93 -1.21
N LEU A 72 -10.58 -4.84 -1.63
CA LEU A 72 -11.53 -4.11 -0.81
C LEU A 72 -12.65 -5.03 -0.32
N VAL A 73 -13.28 -5.79 -1.21
CA VAL A 73 -14.36 -6.71 -0.84
C VAL A 73 -13.86 -7.80 0.10
N ALA A 74 -12.65 -8.34 -0.14
CA ALA A 74 -12.05 -9.36 0.72
C ALA A 74 -11.72 -8.88 2.14
N LEU A 75 -11.54 -7.57 2.34
CA LEU A 75 -11.23 -6.95 3.63
C LEU A 75 -12.48 -6.50 4.40
N ILE A 76 -13.64 -6.42 3.76
CA ILE A 76 -14.90 -6.12 4.46
C ILE A 76 -15.25 -7.33 5.34
N PRO A 77 -15.35 -7.17 6.67
CA PRO A 77 -15.79 -8.25 7.54
C PRO A 77 -17.26 -8.59 7.23
N VAL A 78 -17.52 -9.89 7.03
CA VAL A 78 -18.86 -10.46 6.76
C VAL A 78 -19.73 -10.39 8.01
#